data_AF-A0AAE3WHB6-F1
#
_entry.id   AF-A0AAE3WHB6-F1
#
_cell.length_a   1.000
_cell.length_b   1.000
_cell.length_c   1.000
_cell.angle_alpha   90.00
_cell.angle_beta   90.00
_cell.angle_gamma   90.00
#
_symmetry.space_group_name_H-M   'P 1'
#
loop_
_entity.id
_entity.type
_entity.pdbx_description
1 polymer ?
#
loop_
_entity_poly.entity_id
_entity_poly.type
_entity_poly.pdbx_seq_one_letter_code
_entity_poly.pdbx_strand_id
1 'polypeptide(L)'
;MRGKRFPDETDWLSFFETEPDERFERGMPIEYQNLTFRFENQDERFVVTMYLGNQEFTLKAVRKKDAFVLGIYDFKTVQHVEIKKDRPNEKELLIIVEAYDDFITTVEIAFLPFFSVMVKEHFSGE
;
A
#
# COMPACT_ATOMS: atom_id res chain seq x y z
N MET A 1 -9.81 -8.77 19.54
CA MET A 1 -10.44 -7.58 18.93
C MET A 1 -10.36 -7.75 17.43
N ARG A 2 -11.49 -7.76 16.70
CA ARG A 2 -11.46 -7.80 15.23
C ARG A 2 -11.00 -6.41 14.74
N GLY A 3 -9.71 -6.25 14.48
CA GLY A 3 -9.18 -5.04 13.86
C GLY A 3 -9.76 -4.83 12.46
N LYS A 4 -9.74 -3.59 11.95
CA LYS A 4 -10.12 -3.32 10.57
C LYS A 4 -9.19 -4.10 9.64
N ARG A 5 -9.73 -4.74 8.60
CA ARG A 5 -8.92 -5.45 7.59
C ARG A 5 -8.11 -4.50 6.71
N PHE A 6 -8.56 -3.25 6.59
CA PHE A 6 -7.90 -2.21 5.83
C PHE A 6 -7.97 -0.90 6.64
N PRO A 7 -6.96 -0.03 6.53
CA PRO A 7 -7.05 1.35 7.00
C PRO A 7 -8.21 2.05 6.29
N ASP A 8 -8.88 2.97 6.99
CA ASP A 8 -9.93 3.78 6.40
C ASP A 8 -9.37 5.02 5.68
N GLU A 9 -10.26 5.82 5.11
CA GLU A 9 -9.88 7.04 4.39
C GLU A 9 -9.04 8.00 5.24
N THR A 10 -9.39 8.18 6.51
CA THR A 10 -8.67 9.10 7.40
C THR A 10 -7.27 8.57 7.68
N ASP A 11 -7.15 7.25 7.89
CA ASP A 11 -5.86 6.59 8.05
C ASP A 11 -4.99 6.78 6.80
N TRP A 12 -5.56 6.64 5.59
CA TRP A 12 -4.82 6.83 4.33
C TRP A 12 -4.40 8.26 4.07
N LEU A 13 -5.29 9.22 4.34
CA LEU A 13 -4.98 10.64 4.23
C LEU A 13 -3.87 11.05 5.21
N SER A 14 -3.89 10.53 6.44
CA SER A 14 -2.80 10.72 7.41
C SER A 14 -1.50 10.11 6.91
N PHE A 15 -1.54 8.86 6.45
CA PHE A 15 -0.33 8.15 6.05
C PHE A 15 0.34 8.78 4.83
N PHE A 16 -0.41 9.12 3.78
CA PHE A 16 0.17 9.70 2.57
C PHE A 16 0.37 11.22 2.65
N GLU A 17 -0.22 11.89 3.65
CA GLU A 17 -0.19 13.35 3.83
C GLU A 17 -0.61 14.13 2.57
N THR A 18 -1.45 13.50 1.74
CA THR A 18 -1.91 14.02 0.47
C THR A 18 -3.28 13.47 0.14
N GLU A 19 -4.09 14.28 -0.55
CA GLU A 19 -5.36 13.81 -1.08
C GLU A 19 -5.12 12.85 -2.25
N PRO A 20 -5.93 11.79 -2.41
CA PRO A 20 -5.86 10.97 -3.61
C PRO A 20 -6.21 11.82 -4.83
N ASP A 21 -5.66 11.48 -5.99
CA ASP A 21 -5.97 12.17 -7.25
C ASP A 21 -7.48 12.29 -7.46
N GLU A 22 -7.92 13.47 -7.91
CA GLU A 22 -9.30 13.75 -8.30
C GLU A 22 -9.69 12.99 -9.58
N ARG A 23 -9.84 11.67 -9.48
CA ARG A 23 -10.73 10.89 -10.35
C ARG A 23 -11.83 10.26 -9.51
N PHE A 24 -12.37 11.05 -8.58
CA PHE A 24 -13.61 10.77 -7.89
C PHE A 24 -14.70 10.56 -8.94
N GLU A 25 -15.12 9.31 -9.15
CA GLU A 25 -16.44 9.04 -9.70
C GLU A 25 -17.46 9.52 -8.66
N ARG A 26 -17.80 10.81 -8.73
CA ARG A 26 -18.71 11.47 -7.79
C ARG A 26 -19.98 10.64 -7.64
N GLY A 27 -20.20 10.06 -6.46
CA GLY A 27 -21.43 9.37 -6.09
C GLY A 27 -21.30 7.88 -5.73
N MET A 28 -20.15 7.23 -5.90
CA MET A 28 -19.97 5.84 -5.44
C MET A 28 -19.52 5.74 -3.98
N PRO A 29 -19.95 4.72 -3.21
CA PRO A 29 -19.35 4.39 -1.92
C PRO A 29 -17.85 4.06 -2.07
N ILE A 30 -17.02 4.44 -1.09
CA ILE A 30 -15.54 4.28 -1.11
C ILE A 30 -15.07 2.85 -1.36
N GLU A 31 -15.83 1.86 -0.88
CA GLU A 31 -15.58 0.44 -1.10
C GLU A 31 -15.65 0.03 -2.58
N TYR A 32 -16.20 0.86 -3.47
CA TYR A 32 -16.21 0.64 -4.92
C TYR A 32 -15.29 1.61 -5.68
N GLN A 33 -14.49 2.43 -4.98
CA GLN A 33 -13.62 3.42 -5.59
C GLN A 33 -12.17 2.95 -5.71
N ASN A 34 -11.49 3.49 -6.72
CA ASN A 34 -10.05 3.32 -6.92
C ASN A 34 -9.34 4.51 -6.30
N LEU A 35 -8.66 4.31 -5.18
CA LEU A 35 -7.90 5.38 -4.53
C LEU A 35 -6.49 5.40 -5.10
N THR A 36 -6.08 6.51 -5.71
CA THR A 36 -4.71 6.68 -6.20
C THR A 36 -3.99 7.80 -5.47
N PHE A 37 -2.92 7.47 -4.77
CA PHE A 37 -2.08 8.39 -4.04
C PHE A 37 -0.74 8.59 -4.74
N ARG A 38 -0.25 9.82 -4.74
CA ARG A 38 1.07 10.19 -5.29
C ARG A 38 1.85 10.96 -4.26
N PHE A 39 3.01 10.46 -3.90
CA PHE A 39 3.89 11.10 -2.93
C PHE A 39 5.34 10.77 -3.26
N GLU A 40 6.26 11.46 -2.62
CA GLU A 40 7.68 11.32 -2.86
C GLU A 40 8.48 11.45 -1.57
N ASN A 41 9.65 10.82 -1.55
CA ASN A 41 10.68 11.09 -0.55
C ASN A 41 11.82 11.87 -1.22
N GLN A 42 13.01 11.86 -0.60
CA GLN A 42 14.19 12.55 -1.12
C GLN A 42 14.59 12.06 -2.53
N ASP A 43 14.56 10.74 -2.78
CA ASP A 43 15.18 10.10 -3.94
C ASP A 43 14.17 9.41 -4.88
N GLU A 44 12.98 9.08 -4.39
CA GLU A 44 11.95 8.28 -5.06
C GLU A 44 10.58 8.98 -5.14
N ARG A 45 9.83 8.62 -6.19
CA ARG A 45 8.40 8.94 -6.37
C ARG A 45 7.59 7.65 -6.37
N PHE A 46 6.43 7.72 -5.74
CA PHE A 46 5.52 6.60 -5.58
C PHE A 46 4.16 6.91 -6.18
N VAL A 47 3.57 5.90 -6.81
CA VAL A 47 2.16 5.89 -7.18
C VAL A 47 1.56 4.64 -6.55
N VAL A 48 0.66 4.84 -5.58
CA VAL A 48 -0.09 3.77 -4.93
C VAL A 48 -1.51 3.80 -5.46
N THR A 49 -2.03 2.67 -5.92
CA THR A 49 -3.43 2.51 -6.30
C THR A 49 -4.04 1.38 -5.49
N MET A 50 -5.21 1.62 -4.88
CA MET A 50 -5.93 0.63 -4.08
C MET A 50 -7.35 0.49 -4.60
N TYR A 51 -7.80 -0.76 -4.68
CA TYR A 51 -9.16 -1.12 -5.09
C TYR A 51 -9.80 -1.86 -3.91
N LEU A 52 -10.46 -1.11 -3.02
CA LEU A 52 -10.94 -1.66 -1.74
C LEU A 52 -11.99 -2.78 -1.92
N GLY A 53 -12.84 -2.68 -2.95
CA GLY A 53 -13.88 -3.68 -3.24
C GLY A 53 -13.33 -4.97 -3.82
N ASN A 54 -12.21 -4.89 -4.56
CA ASN A 54 -11.56 -6.04 -5.19
C ASN A 54 -10.35 -6.54 -4.40
N GLN A 55 -10.02 -5.94 -3.25
CA GLN A 55 -8.86 -6.33 -2.45
C GLN A 55 -7.55 -6.26 -3.27
N GLU A 56 -7.39 -5.23 -4.10
CA GLU A 56 -6.17 -5.04 -4.90
C GLU A 56 -5.33 -3.87 -4.38
N PHE A 57 -4.01 -4.04 -4.46
CA PHE A 57 -3.04 -3.02 -4.13
C PHE A 57 -1.95 -3.01 -5.19
N THR A 58 -1.69 -1.84 -5.76
CA THR A 58 -0.59 -1.63 -6.69
C THR A 58 0.31 -0.51 -6.19
N LEU A 59 1.62 -0.71 -6.27
CA LEU A 59 2.65 0.29 -6.03
C LEU A 59 3.62 0.34 -7.22
N LYS A 60 3.84 1.53 -7.74
CA LYS A 60 4.96 1.82 -8.64
C LYS A 60 5.93 2.77 -7.95
N ALA A 61 7.18 2.37 -7.84
CA ALA A 61 8.28 3.19 -7.33
C ALA A 61 9.25 3.53 -8.46
N VAL A 62 9.61 4.80 -8.58
CA VAL A 62 10.59 5.28 -9.56
C VAL A 62 11.60 6.21 -8.90
N ARG A 63 12.84 6.18 -9.38
CA ARG A 63 13.88 7.12 -8.96
C ARG A 63 13.61 8.50 -9.55
N LYS A 64 13.68 9.56 -8.75
CA LYS A 64 13.39 10.94 -9.18
C LYS A 64 14.36 11.45 -10.24
N LYS A 65 15.64 11.12 -10.09
CA LYS A 65 16.74 11.64 -10.92
C LYS A 65 16.57 11.37 -12.42
N ASP A 66 16.14 10.16 -12.77
CA ASP A 66 16.14 9.65 -14.14
C ASP A 66 14.85 8.90 -14.51
N ALA A 67 13.84 8.93 -13.63
CA ALA A 67 12.59 8.19 -13.76
C ALA A 67 12.78 6.67 -13.91
N PHE A 68 13.94 6.13 -13.52
CA PHE A 68 14.20 4.70 -13.56
C PHE A 68 13.24 3.95 -12.65
N VAL A 69 12.60 2.89 -13.17
CA VAL A 69 11.66 2.08 -12.39
C VAL A 69 12.42 1.23 -11.39
N LEU A 70 12.16 1.45 -10.10
CA LEU A 70 12.78 0.69 -9.00
C LEU A 70 11.98 -0.57 -8.68
N GLY A 71 10.66 -0.53 -8.86
CA GLY A 71 9.79 -1.68 -8.66
C GLY A 71 8.36 -1.39 -9.07
N ILE A 72 7.68 -2.45 -9.49
CA ILE A 72 6.23 -2.48 -9.69
C ILE A 72 5.72 -3.68 -8.91
N TYR A 73 4.83 -3.43 -7.96
CA TYR A 73 4.24 -4.42 -7.09
C TYR A 73 2.73 -4.38 -7.34
N ASP A 74 2.17 -5.45 -7.88
CA ASP A 74 0.74 -5.52 -8.24
C ASP A 74 0.14 -6.77 -7.59
N PHE A 75 -0.62 -6.55 -6.51
CA PHE A 75 -1.20 -7.60 -5.68
C PHE A 75 -2.71 -7.64 -5.89
N LYS A 76 -3.23 -8.80 -6.31
CA LYS A 76 -4.64 -8.96 -6.71
C LYS A 76 -5.55 -9.57 -5.64
N THR A 77 -4.99 -10.07 -4.54
CA THR A 77 -5.74 -10.90 -3.59
C THR A 77 -5.61 -10.46 -2.13
N VAL A 78 -5.23 -9.20 -1.90
CA VAL A 78 -4.87 -8.62 -0.58
C VAL A 78 -5.90 -8.91 0.51
N GLN A 79 -5.51 -9.74 1.48
CA GLN A 79 -6.35 -10.08 2.63
C GLN A 79 -6.35 -9.01 3.71
N HIS A 80 -5.22 -8.32 3.90
CA HIS A 80 -5.04 -7.34 4.97
C HIS A 80 -4.01 -6.28 4.60
N VAL A 81 -4.26 -5.05 5.03
CA VAL A 81 -3.25 -3.99 5.04
C VAL A 81 -3.20 -3.35 6.43
N GLU A 82 -1.99 -3.13 6.92
CA GLU A 82 -1.72 -2.51 8.22
C GLU A 82 -0.71 -1.39 8.04
N ILE A 83 -0.98 -0.22 8.63
CA ILE A 83 0.01 0.83 8.80
C ILE A 83 0.87 0.46 10.02
N LYS A 84 2.09 -0.03 9.78
CA LYS A 84 3.03 -0.41 10.83
C LYS A 84 3.67 0.79 11.50
N LYS A 85 3.98 1.83 10.71
CA LYS A 85 4.60 3.07 11.17
C LYS A 85 4.02 4.24 10.40
N ASP A 86 3.60 5.27 11.12
CA ASP A 86 3.20 6.57 10.55
C ASP A 86 3.81 7.69 11.40
N ARG A 87 5.07 8.03 11.11
CA ARG A 87 5.83 9.11 11.75
C ARG A 87 6.54 9.92 10.68
N PRO A 88 6.95 11.17 10.97
CA PRO A 88 7.56 12.06 9.97
C PRO A 88 8.76 11.46 9.20
N ASN A 89 9.50 10.52 9.79
CA ASN A 89 10.67 9.89 9.17
C ASN A 89 10.51 8.37 8.97
N GLU A 90 9.34 7.80 9.29
CA GLU A 90 9.08 6.37 9.22
C GLU A 90 7.66 6.15 8.71
N LYS A 91 7.53 5.69 7.47
CA LYS A 91 6.25 5.30 6.88
C LYS A 91 6.37 3.89 6.34
N GLU A 92 5.65 2.96 6.96
CA GLU A 92 5.75 1.53 6.70
C GLU A 92 4.37 0.88 6.64
N LEU A 93 4.16 0.08 5.60
CA LEU A 93 2.97 -0.75 5.43
C LEU A 93 3.35 -2.22 5.53
N LEU A 94 2.46 -3.01 6.14
CA LEU A 94 2.42 -4.46 6.01
C LEU A 94 1.20 -4.80 5.15
N ILE A 95 1.42 -5.59 4.11
CA ILE A 95 0.38 -6.14 3.24
C ILE A 95 0.41 -7.65 3.37
N ILE A 96 -0.74 -8.28 3.60
CA ILE A 96 -0.92 -9.72 3.54
C ILE A 96 -1.66 -10.00 2.24
N VAL A 97 -0.99 -10.65 1.28
CA VAL A 97 -1.52 -10.79 -0.08
C VAL A 97 -2.45 -11.99 -0.16
N GLU A 98 -1.99 -13.23 -0.07
CA GLU A 98 -2.88 -14.39 -0.07
C GLU A 98 -2.25 -15.53 0.68
N ALA A 99 -3.11 -16.46 1.10
CA ALA A 99 -2.73 -17.71 1.71
C ALA A 99 -3.18 -18.88 0.83
N TYR A 100 -2.31 -19.40 -0.02
CA TYR A 100 -2.56 -20.67 -0.69
C TYR A 100 -2.11 -21.81 0.21
N ASP A 101 -2.99 -22.78 0.44
CA ASP A 101 -2.77 -23.94 1.31
C ASP A 101 -2.24 -23.53 2.70
N ASP A 102 -1.02 -23.98 3.01
CA ASP A 102 -0.37 -23.80 4.30
C ASP A 102 0.59 -22.59 4.29
N PHE A 103 0.51 -21.67 3.33
CA PHE A 103 1.44 -20.52 3.25
C PHE A 103 0.72 -19.18 3.36
N ILE A 104 1.41 -18.16 3.87
CA ILE A 104 0.97 -16.75 3.86
C ILE A 104 2.11 -15.90 3.31
N THR A 105 1.80 -15.04 2.33
CA THR A 105 2.76 -14.02 1.87
C THR A 105 2.53 -12.70 2.59
N THR A 106 3.58 -12.20 3.25
CA THR A 106 3.64 -10.85 3.81
C THR A 106 4.58 -9.97 3.00
N VAL A 107 4.16 -8.75 2.73
CA VAL A 107 4.94 -7.72 2.04
C VAL A 107 5.06 -6.52 2.96
N GLU A 108 6.27 -6.25 3.42
CA GLU A 108 6.60 -5.05 4.20
C GLU A 108 7.17 -3.99 3.24
N ILE A 109 6.55 -2.81 3.21
CA ILE A 109 6.94 -1.70 2.33
C ILE A 109 7.30 -0.51 3.20
N ALA A 110 8.55 -0.10 3.18
CA ALA A 110 9.00 1.15 3.81
C ALA A 110 9.20 2.23 2.73
N PHE A 111 8.63 3.41 2.97
CA PHE A 111 8.75 4.57 2.07
C PHE A 111 9.74 5.61 2.56
N LEU A 112 9.96 5.69 3.88
CA LEU A 112 10.86 6.66 4.52
C LEU A 112 11.84 5.96 5.48
N PRO A 113 13.08 6.47 5.61
CA PRO A 113 13.67 7.53 4.77
C PRO A 113 14.07 7.02 3.37
N PHE A 114 14.23 5.71 3.23
CA PHE A 114 14.62 5.06 1.98
C PHE A 114 13.59 4.02 1.58
N PHE A 115 13.33 3.92 0.27
CA PHE A 115 12.44 2.90 -0.23
C PHE A 115 13.00 1.49 -0.05
N SER A 116 12.20 0.59 0.53
CA SER A 116 12.51 -0.83 0.54
C SER A 116 11.24 -1.67 0.52
N VAL A 117 11.35 -2.86 -0.05
CA VAL A 117 10.28 -3.87 -0.02
C VAL A 117 10.88 -5.19 0.41
N MET A 118 10.26 -5.81 1.40
CA MET A 118 10.60 -7.14 1.87
C MET A 118 9.40 -8.06 1.67
N VAL A 119 9.60 -9.12 0.89
CA VAL A 119 8.58 -10.16 0.66
C VAL A 119 9.01 -11.38 1.45
N LYS A 120 8.09 -11.93 2.25
CA LYS A 120 8.31 -13.14 3.05
C LYS A 120 7.14 -14.09 2.84
N GLU A 121 7.45 -15.36 2.75
CA GLU A 121 6.48 -16.45 2.82
C GLU A 121 6.66 -17.16 4.16
N HIS A 122 5.55 -17.46 4.82
CA HIS A 122 5.49 -18.15 6.11
C HIS A 122 4.51 -19.30 6.02
N PHE A 123 4.61 -20.27 6.94
CA PHE A 123 3.55 -21.27 7.08
C PHE A 123 2.34 -20.66 7.82
N SER A 124 1.11 -20.98 7.41
CA SER A 124 -0.13 -20.39 7.92
C SER A 124 -0.49 -20.79 9.36
N GLY A 125 0.28 -21.72 9.95
CA GLY A 125 0.10 -22.23 11.31
C GLY A 125 1.21 -21.87 12.31
N GLU A 126 2.17 -21.02 11.93
CA GLU A 126 3.18 -20.43 12.84
C GLU A 126 2.64 -19.17 13.56
#